data_AF-A0A7S2J701-F1
#
_entry.id   AF-A0A7S2J701-F1
#
_cell.length_a   1.000
_cell.length_b   1.000
_cell.length_c   1.000
_cell.angle_alpha   90.00
_cell.angle_beta   90.00
_cell.angle_gamma   90.00
#
_symmetry.space_group_name_H-M   'P 1'
#
loop_
_entity.id
_entity.type
_entity.pdbx_description
1 polymer ?
#
loop_
_entity_poly.entity_id
_entity_poly.type
_entity_poly.pdbx_seq_one_letter_code
_entity_poly.pdbx_strand_id
1 'polypeptide(L)'
;AQHRFFCLGGERTGSALHVDPHFTGAWNALLCGEKRWVLFPPDTAPEEIGVPSDLHEKLRTPCAYWWHDWYPRLTGPGGAGGRLGMREVVQRAGETIYVPAGWWHAVLNYGWTIAVTENQLPPQGLPRAWPLLRPDRRRARHLARALRRQRPELF
;
A
#
# COMPACT_ATOMS: atom_id res chain seq x y z
N ALA A 1 -10.37 -9.41 -11.31
CA ALA A 1 -9.18 -8.55 -11.17
C ALA A 1 -8.19 -9.30 -10.29
N GLN A 2 -6.89 -9.16 -10.57
CA GLN A 2 -5.84 -9.73 -9.72
C GLN A 2 -5.84 -8.95 -8.39
N HIS A 3 -5.93 -9.66 -7.28
CA HIS A 3 -5.97 -9.09 -5.92
C HIS A 3 -5.14 -9.91 -4.93
N ARG A 4 -4.54 -11.02 -5.36
CA ARG A 4 -3.66 -11.89 -4.60
C ARG A 4 -2.36 -12.02 -5.36
N PHE A 5 -1.25 -11.90 -4.66
CA PHE A 5 0.08 -11.94 -5.26
C PHE A 5 1.00 -12.82 -4.45
N PHE A 6 1.79 -13.62 -5.17
CA PHE A 6 3.00 -14.23 -4.66
C PHE A 6 4.15 -13.29 -4.99
N CYS A 7 4.91 -12.88 -3.98
CA CYS A 7 5.96 -11.89 -4.09
C CYS A 7 7.31 -12.54 -3.83
N LEU A 8 8.19 -12.51 -4.82
CA LEU A 8 9.56 -12.96 -4.77
C LEU A 8 10.47 -11.77 -5.04
N GLY A 9 11.43 -11.48 -4.16
CA GLY A 9 12.31 -10.33 -4.35
C GLY A 9 13.68 -10.52 -3.72
N GLY A 10 14.72 -10.10 -4.44
CA GLY A 10 16.09 -10.02 -3.92
C GLY A 10 16.37 -8.73 -3.16
N GLU A 11 17.61 -8.57 -2.73
CA GLU A 11 18.05 -7.41 -1.96
C GLU A 11 17.81 -6.09 -2.71
N ARG A 12 17.38 -5.04 -2.00
CA ARG A 12 17.09 -3.69 -2.53
C ARG A 12 15.92 -3.60 -3.52
N THR A 13 15.23 -4.71 -3.80
CA THR A 13 13.94 -4.69 -4.50
C THR A 13 12.81 -4.35 -3.51
N GLY A 14 11.62 -4.05 -4.00
CA GLY A 14 10.50 -3.67 -3.14
C GLY A 14 9.42 -2.90 -3.89
N SER A 15 8.69 -2.04 -3.17
CA SER A 15 7.69 -1.14 -3.73
C SER A 15 8.00 0.32 -3.36
N ALA A 16 7.84 1.22 -4.33
CA ALA A 16 7.88 2.66 -4.10
C ALA A 16 6.76 3.09 -3.14
N LEU A 17 6.83 4.32 -2.63
CA LEU A 17 5.76 4.87 -1.81
C LEU A 17 4.45 4.98 -2.62
N HIS A 18 3.38 4.33 -2.16
CA HIS A 18 2.10 4.31 -2.85
C HIS A 18 0.93 4.08 -1.88
N VAL A 19 -0.29 4.23 -2.39
CA VAL A 19 -1.53 3.76 -1.75
C VAL A 19 -2.10 2.66 -2.62
N ASP A 20 -2.68 1.63 -1.98
CA ASP A 20 -3.34 0.55 -2.68
C ASP A 20 -4.52 1.03 -3.56
N PRO A 21 -4.77 0.38 -4.71
CA PRO A 21 -5.80 0.81 -5.63
C PRO A 21 -7.19 0.67 -5.02
N HIS A 22 -8.11 1.50 -5.53
CA HIS A 22 -9.53 1.48 -5.17
C HIS A 22 -9.82 1.59 -3.66
N PHE A 23 -8.92 2.21 -2.89
CA PHE A 23 -9.07 2.36 -1.45
C PHE A 23 -9.24 1.01 -0.73
N THR A 24 -8.55 -0.02 -1.24
CA THR A 24 -8.44 -1.31 -0.56
C THR A 24 -7.42 -1.24 0.57
N GLY A 25 -7.56 -2.10 1.58
CA GLY A 25 -6.46 -2.43 2.47
C GLY A 25 -5.75 -3.68 1.97
N ALA A 26 -4.63 -4.04 2.58
CA ALA A 26 -3.91 -5.26 2.25
C ALA A 26 -3.37 -5.95 3.50
N TRP A 27 -3.24 -7.28 3.44
CA TRP A 27 -2.38 -8.01 4.35
C TRP A 27 -1.20 -8.60 3.59
N ASN A 28 -0.01 -8.55 4.18
CA ASN A 28 1.21 -9.13 3.62
C ASN A 28 1.83 -10.08 4.64
N ALA A 29 1.82 -11.38 4.32
CA ALA A 29 2.44 -12.41 5.14
C ALA A 29 3.83 -12.78 4.57
N LEU A 30 4.87 -12.54 5.38
CA LEU A 30 6.24 -12.81 5.00
C LEU A 30 6.61 -14.25 5.34
N LEU A 31 6.92 -15.04 4.32
CA LEU A 31 7.26 -16.45 4.48
C LEU A 31 8.77 -16.62 4.74
N CYS A 32 9.60 -15.87 4.01
CA CYS A 32 11.06 -15.91 4.15
C CYS A 32 11.66 -14.50 4.04
N GLY A 33 12.80 -14.29 4.73
CA GLY A 33 13.58 -13.06 4.67
C GLY A 33 13.11 -11.97 5.63
N GLU A 34 13.51 -10.73 5.34
CA GLU A 34 13.16 -9.55 6.13
C GLU A 34 12.76 -8.39 5.20
N LYS A 35 11.74 -7.62 5.59
CA LYS A 35 11.28 -6.43 4.86
C LYS A 35 11.26 -5.22 5.77
N ARG A 36 11.75 -4.08 5.29
CA ARG A 36 11.52 -2.78 5.92
C ARG A 36 10.31 -2.12 5.30
N TRP A 37 9.43 -1.62 6.17
CA TRP A 37 8.22 -0.89 5.82
C TRP A 37 8.30 0.52 6.36
N VAL A 38 7.84 1.47 5.55
CA VAL A 38 7.47 2.80 6.02
C VAL A 38 6.02 3.04 5.66
N LEU A 39 5.24 3.57 6.59
CA LEU A 39 3.84 3.91 6.41
C LEU A 39 3.54 5.35 6.85
N PHE A 40 2.63 6.03 6.15
CA PHE A 40 2.11 7.34 6.56
C PHE A 40 0.58 7.35 6.62
N PRO A 41 -0.01 8.15 7.53
CA PRO A 41 -1.46 8.35 7.59
C PRO A 41 -2.06 8.84 6.26
N PRO A 42 -3.33 8.50 5.95
CA PRO A 42 -3.97 8.85 4.68
C PRO A 42 -4.10 10.35 4.37
N ASP A 43 -4.03 11.19 5.39
CA ASP A 43 -4.13 12.66 5.33
C ASP A 43 -2.77 13.35 5.12
N THR A 44 -1.68 12.59 5.03
CA THR A 44 -0.35 13.14 4.76
C THR A 44 -0.27 13.70 3.35
N ALA A 45 0.21 14.94 3.21
CA ALA A 45 0.40 15.60 1.92
C ALA A 45 1.43 14.84 1.05
N PRO A 46 1.09 14.42 -0.18
CA PRO A 46 1.97 13.61 -1.02
C PRO A 46 3.33 14.25 -1.29
N GLU A 47 3.38 15.57 -1.40
CA GLU A 47 4.58 16.36 -1.68
C GLU A 47 5.54 16.37 -0.48
N GLU A 48 5.02 16.30 0.74
CA GLU A 48 5.84 16.24 1.97
C GLU A 48 6.54 14.89 2.17
N ILE A 49 6.08 13.85 1.45
CA ILE A 49 6.59 12.48 1.54
C ILE A 49 7.17 11.96 0.22
N GLY A 50 7.38 12.85 -0.76
CA GLY A 50 8.10 12.50 -1.98
C GLY A 50 7.35 11.67 -2.99
N VAL A 51 6.03 11.81 -3.04
CA VAL A 51 5.23 11.29 -4.15
C VAL A 51 5.33 12.29 -5.30
N PRO A 52 5.82 11.88 -6.49
CA PRO A 52 5.85 12.75 -7.65
C PRO A 52 4.44 13.21 -8.02
N SER A 53 4.29 14.50 -8.33
CA SER A 53 3.04 15.06 -8.86
C SER A 53 2.79 14.62 -10.30
N ASP A 54 3.86 14.32 -11.04
CA ASP A 54 3.81 13.83 -12.42
C ASP A 54 3.69 12.30 -12.49
N LEU A 55 2.68 11.83 -13.24
CA LEU A 55 2.40 10.39 -13.38
C LEU A 55 3.48 9.66 -14.19
N HIS A 56 4.11 10.34 -15.15
CA HIS A 56 5.16 9.74 -15.98
C HIS A 56 6.43 9.53 -15.17
N GLU A 57 6.79 10.49 -14.33
CA GLU A 57 7.84 10.35 -13.32
C GLU A 57 7.52 9.20 -12.35
N LYS A 58 6.30 9.17 -11.81
CA LYS A 58 5.86 8.09 -10.90
C LYS A 58 6.00 6.69 -11.49
N LEU A 59 5.74 6.51 -12.80
CA LEU A 59 5.83 5.22 -13.47
C LEU A 59 7.26 4.82 -13.86
N ARG A 60 8.19 5.78 -13.92
CA ARG A 60 9.59 5.54 -14.33
C ARG A 60 10.57 5.47 -13.17
N THR A 61 10.20 5.99 -12.01
CA THR A 61 11.08 6.01 -10.85
C THR A 61 11.18 4.62 -10.21
N PRO A 62 12.37 4.01 -10.17
CA PRO A 62 12.56 2.74 -9.48
C PRO A 62 12.22 2.86 -7.99
N CYS A 63 11.67 1.80 -7.40
CA CYS A 63 11.29 1.78 -5.99
C CYS A 63 12.42 2.20 -5.04
N ALA A 64 13.66 1.86 -5.39
CA ALA A 64 14.85 2.20 -4.63
C ALA A 64 15.12 3.71 -4.50
N TYR A 65 14.61 4.53 -5.42
CA TYR A 65 14.91 5.98 -5.43
C TYR A 65 14.23 6.69 -4.27
N TRP A 66 12.99 6.32 -3.93
CA TRP A 66 12.33 6.89 -2.74
C TRP A 66 13.12 6.57 -1.46
N TRP A 67 13.60 5.34 -1.34
CA TRP A 67 14.45 4.91 -0.22
C TRP A 67 15.82 5.61 -0.19
N HIS A 68 16.35 6.00 -1.34
CA HIS A 68 17.62 6.72 -1.44
C HIS A 68 17.46 8.22 -1.18
N ASP A 69 16.47 8.86 -1.81
CA ASP A 69 16.35 10.31 -1.86
C ASP A 69 15.52 10.88 -0.72
N TRP A 70 14.42 10.21 -0.35
CA TRP A 70 13.41 10.74 0.57
C TRP A 70 13.50 10.17 1.97
N TYR A 71 13.69 8.86 2.11
CA TYR A 71 13.77 8.23 3.43
C TYR A 71 14.83 8.88 4.36
N PRO A 72 16.06 9.20 3.92
CA PRO A 72 17.04 9.89 4.78
C PRO A 72 16.63 11.31 5.17
N ARG A 73 15.88 12.02 4.31
CA ARG A 73 15.36 13.38 4.63
C ARG A 73 14.26 13.34 5.68
N LEU A 74 13.48 12.26 5.70
CA LEU A 74 12.38 12.06 6.64
C LEU A 74 12.88 11.58 8.01
N THR A 75 13.95 10.78 8.05
CA THR A 75 14.49 10.13 9.26
C THR A 75 15.73 10.80 9.84
N GLY A 76 16.43 11.63 9.06
CA GLY A 76 17.66 12.31 9.48
C GLY A 76 17.43 13.43 10.50
N PRO A 77 18.50 14.10 10.96
CA PRO A 77 18.41 15.22 11.89
C PRO A 77 17.49 16.33 11.36
N GLY A 78 16.46 16.70 12.13
CA GLY A 78 15.44 17.67 11.72
C GLY A 78 14.42 17.14 10.70
N GLY A 79 14.44 15.84 10.39
CA GLY A 79 13.51 15.20 9.47
C GLY A 79 12.06 15.25 9.94
N ALA A 80 11.14 15.45 8.99
CA ALA A 80 9.73 15.64 9.29
C ALA A 80 8.98 14.33 9.60
N GLY A 81 9.61 13.14 9.51
CA GLY A 81 8.92 11.85 9.61
C GLY A 81 8.07 11.70 10.87
N GLY A 82 8.61 12.07 12.04
CA GLY A 82 7.86 12.02 13.30
C GLY A 82 6.64 12.96 13.32
N ARG A 83 6.80 14.19 12.81
CA ARG A 83 5.72 15.19 12.69
C ARG A 83 4.62 14.72 11.75
N LEU A 84 5.00 14.02 10.67
CA LEU A 84 4.10 13.47 9.66
C LEU A 84 3.48 12.12 10.08
N GLY A 85 3.68 11.67 11.32
CA GLY A 85 3.09 10.42 11.82
C GLY A 85 3.66 9.16 11.17
N MET A 86 4.86 9.23 10.59
CA MET A 86 5.53 8.11 9.94
C MET A 86 5.69 6.92 10.90
N ARG A 87 5.34 5.72 10.41
CA ARG A 87 5.56 4.45 11.10
C ARG A 87 6.59 3.64 10.34
N GLU A 88 7.63 3.19 11.03
CA GLU A 88 8.62 2.28 10.48
C GLU A 88 8.51 0.92 11.14
N VAL A 89 8.54 -0.15 10.35
CA VAL A 89 8.45 -1.53 10.83
C VAL A 89 9.45 -2.39 10.07
N VAL A 90 10.19 -3.23 10.80
CA VAL A 90 10.96 -4.33 10.22
C VAL A 90 10.13 -5.59 10.38
N GLN A 91 9.64 -6.13 9.28
CA GLN A 91 8.89 -7.37 9.20
C GLN A 91 9.84 -8.55 9.03
N ARG A 92 9.71 -9.55 9.89
CA ARG A 92 10.48 -10.81 9.85
C ARG A 92 9.64 -11.97 9.34
N ALA A 93 10.32 -13.03 8.90
CA ALA A 93 9.67 -14.26 8.46
C ALA A 93 8.68 -14.80 9.53
N GLY A 94 7.49 -15.19 9.09
CA GLY A 94 6.37 -15.60 9.94
C GLY A 94 5.42 -14.47 10.34
N GLU A 95 5.81 -13.20 10.19
CA GLU A 95 4.97 -12.06 10.56
C GLU A 95 4.03 -11.65 9.42
N THR A 96 2.85 -11.14 9.80
CA THR A 96 1.88 -10.56 8.87
C THR A 96 1.63 -9.11 9.22
N ILE A 97 1.79 -8.23 8.24
CA ILE A 97 1.42 -6.81 8.36
C ILE A 97 0.06 -6.59 7.70
N TYR A 98 -0.80 -5.84 8.37
CA TYR A 98 -2.02 -5.29 7.78
C TYR A 98 -1.83 -3.79 7.48
N VAL A 99 -2.03 -3.40 6.23
CA VAL A 99 -2.03 -2.02 5.75
C VAL A 99 -3.49 -1.57 5.61
N PRO A 100 -3.95 -0.62 6.44
CA PRO A 100 -5.32 -0.13 6.32
C PRO A 100 -5.52 0.68 5.03
N ALA A 101 -6.76 0.69 4.55
CA ALA A 101 -7.12 1.41 3.34
C ALA A 101 -6.73 2.89 3.40
N GLY A 102 -6.09 3.38 2.32
CA GLY A 102 -5.68 4.78 2.19
C GLY A 102 -4.30 5.12 2.77
N TRP A 103 -3.63 4.20 3.47
CA TRP A 103 -2.31 4.46 4.02
C TRP A 103 -1.25 4.44 2.93
N TRP A 104 -0.39 5.46 2.94
CA TRP A 104 0.81 5.47 2.12
C TRP A 104 1.78 4.45 2.68
N HIS A 105 2.43 3.68 1.82
CA HIS A 105 3.42 2.72 2.25
C HIS A 105 4.48 2.43 1.19
N ALA A 106 5.70 2.18 1.66
CA ALA A 106 6.85 1.75 0.87
C ALA A 106 7.45 0.51 1.52
N VAL A 107 7.98 -0.40 0.69
CA VAL A 107 8.58 -1.66 1.15
C VAL A 107 9.96 -1.82 0.54
N LEU A 108 10.93 -2.25 1.34
CA LEU A 108 12.27 -2.61 0.91
C LEU A 108 12.60 -4.02 1.38
N ASN A 109 13.10 -4.85 0.48
CA ASN A 109 13.52 -6.21 0.78
C ASN A 109 14.98 -6.23 1.24
N TYR A 110 15.21 -6.84 2.41
CA TYR A 110 16.55 -7.15 2.90
C TYR A 110 16.89 -8.59 2.55
N GLY A 111 17.86 -8.73 1.65
CA GLY A 111 18.21 -10.01 1.06
C GLY A 111 17.06 -10.60 0.25
N TRP A 112 17.02 -11.93 0.21
CA TRP A 112 16.01 -12.69 -0.50
C TRP A 112 14.73 -12.83 0.35
N THR A 113 13.59 -12.48 -0.24
CA THR A 113 12.28 -12.51 0.43
C THR A 113 11.24 -13.27 -0.37
N ILE A 114 10.36 -13.97 0.35
CA ILE A 114 9.18 -14.64 -0.20
C ILE A 114 7.98 -14.23 0.63
N ALA A 115 6.94 -13.68 0.02
CA ALA A 115 5.73 -13.27 0.71
C ALA A 115 4.48 -13.57 -0.12
N VAL A 116 3.33 -13.62 0.56
CA VAL A 116 2.01 -13.61 -0.08
C VAL A 116 1.22 -12.41 0.43
N THR A 117 0.50 -11.76 -0.47
CA THR A 117 -0.28 -10.56 -0.13
C THR A 117 -1.62 -10.57 -0.85
N GLU A 118 -2.64 -10.00 -0.22
CA GLU A 118 -3.96 -9.81 -0.82
C GLU A 118 -4.52 -8.44 -0.50
N ASN A 119 -5.03 -7.76 -1.52
CA ASN A 119 -5.86 -6.57 -1.36
C ASN A 119 -7.29 -6.99 -1.06
N GLN A 120 -7.86 -6.39 -0.02
CA GLN A 120 -9.23 -6.63 0.42
C GLN A 120 -9.98 -5.30 0.51
N LEU A 121 -11.24 -5.29 0.06
CA LEU A 121 -12.13 -4.16 0.25
C LEU A 121 -12.97 -4.41 1.51
N PRO A 122 -12.59 -3.83 2.66
CA PRO A 122 -13.40 -4.00 3.85
C PRO A 122 -14.67 -3.12 3.74
N PRO A 123 -15.77 -3.47 4.43
CA PRO A 123 -17.03 -2.73 4.36
C PRO A 123 -16.89 -1.22 4.57
N GLN A 124 -16.07 -0.80 5.54
CA GLN A 124 -15.77 0.60 5.83
C GLN A 124 -15.07 1.35 4.68
N GLY A 125 -14.38 0.63 3.80
CA GLY A 125 -13.75 1.21 2.61
C GLY A 125 -14.72 1.40 1.45
N LEU A 126 -15.88 0.73 1.46
CA LEU A 126 -16.83 0.71 0.34
C LEU A 126 -17.32 2.12 -0.06
N PRO A 127 -17.66 3.06 0.86
CA PRO A 127 -18.08 4.40 0.47
C PRO A 127 -17.03 5.17 -0.34
N ARG A 128 -15.74 4.97 -0.03
CA ARG A 128 -14.62 5.61 -0.76
C ARG A 128 -14.23 4.85 -2.04
N ALA A 129 -14.36 3.53 -2.03
CA ALA A 129 -14.09 2.68 -3.19
C ALA A 129 -15.19 2.79 -4.26
N TRP A 130 -16.45 2.95 -3.87
CA TRP A 130 -17.59 2.90 -4.79
C TRP A 130 -17.54 3.94 -5.92
N PRO A 131 -17.19 5.21 -5.69
CA PRO A 131 -16.98 6.19 -6.76
C PRO A 131 -15.89 5.78 -7.78
N LEU A 132 -14.89 5.01 -7.35
CA LEU A 132 -13.79 4.51 -8.19
C LEU A 132 -14.19 3.25 -8.97
N LEU A 133 -15.11 2.45 -8.42
CA LEU A 133 -15.58 1.20 -9.03
C LEU A 133 -16.79 1.41 -9.96
N ARG A 134 -17.66 2.38 -9.66
CA ARG A 134 -18.89 2.66 -10.42
C ARG A 134 -18.71 2.94 -11.92
N PRO A 135 -17.58 3.51 -12.42
CA PRO A 135 -17.42 3.74 -13.85
C PRO A 135 -17.43 2.43 -14.66
N ASP A 136 -16.91 1.33 -14.09
CA ASP A 136 -17.11 -0.02 -14.66
C ASP A 136 -18.52 -0.51 -14.30
N ARG A 137 -19.49 -0.11 -15.12
CA ARG A 137 -20.91 -0.44 -14.92
C ARG A 137 -21.17 -1.94 -14.79
N ARG A 138 -20.40 -2.80 -15.48
CA ARG A 138 -20.59 -4.25 -15.44
C ARG A 138 -20.15 -4.80 -14.09
N ARG A 139 -18.94 -4.46 -13.64
CA ARG A 139 -18.42 -4.91 -12.33
C ARG A 139 -19.19 -4.31 -11.17
N ALA A 140 -19.55 -3.02 -11.26
CA ALA A 140 -20.33 -2.34 -10.23
C ALA A 140 -21.71 -3.00 -10.04
N ARG A 141 -22.44 -3.32 -11.12
CA ARG A 141 -23.72 -4.05 -11.03
C ARG A 141 -23.55 -5.44 -10.42
N HIS A 142 -22.49 -6.15 -10.79
CA HIS A 142 -22.21 -7.46 -10.24
C HIS A 142 -21.94 -7.38 -8.73
N LEU A 143 -21.06 -6.47 -8.31
CA LEU A 143 -20.75 -6.23 -6.90
C LEU A 143 -22.00 -5.82 -6.12
N ALA A 144 -22.80 -4.87 -6.61
CA ALA A 144 -24.03 -4.46 -5.94
C ALA A 144 -25.03 -5.62 -5.78
N ARG A 145 -25.20 -6.48 -6.79
CA ARG A 145 -26.06 -7.66 -6.70
C ARG A 145 -25.53 -8.67 -5.68
N ALA A 146 -24.22 -8.90 -5.66
CA ALA A 146 -23.59 -9.80 -4.69
C ALA A 146 -23.76 -9.28 -3.26
N LEU A 147 -23.48 -7.99 -3.03
CA LEU A 147 -23.65 -7.35 -1.73
C LEU A 147 -25.11 -7.39 -1.26
N ARG A 148 -26.10 -7.06 -2.09
CA ARG A 148 -27.54 -7.15 -1.69
C ARG A 148 -27.96 -8.56 -1.28
N ARG A 149 -27.34 -9.59 -1.86
CA ARG A 149 -27.66 -11.00 -1.57
C ARG A 149 -26.93 -11.52 -0.34
N GLN A 150 -25.66 -11.17 -0.19
CA GLN A 150 -24.76 -11.79 0.79
C GLN A 150 -24.53 -10.92 2.03
N ARG A 151 -24.64 -9.60 1.89
CA ARG A 151 -24.32 -8.58 2.89
C ARG A 151 -25.33 -7.41 2.82
N PRO A 152 -26.64 -7.68 2.97
CA PRO A 152 -27.68 -6.67 2.78
C PRO A 152 -27.58 -5.48 3.76
N GLU A 153 -26.92 -5.66 4.90
CA GLU A 153 -26.68 -4.61 5.90
C GLU A 153 -25.71 -3.51 5.44
N LEU A 154 -25.05 -3.69 4.30
CA LEU A 154 -24.15 -2.70 3.70
C LEU A 154 -24.85 -1.75 2.71
N PHE A 155 -26.19 -1.82 2.63
CA PHE A 155 -27.03 -0.96 1.78
C PHE A 155 -27.87 0.03 2.58
#